data_AF-A0A7S3KW34-F1
#
_entry.id   AF-A0A7S3KW34-F1
#
_cell.length_a   1.000
_cell.length_b   1.000
_cell.length_c   1.000
_cell.angle_alpha   90.00
_cell.angle_beta   90.00
_cell.angle_gamma   90.00
#
_symmetry.space_group_name_H-M   'P 1'
#
loop_
_entity.id
_entity.type
_entity.pdbx_description
1 polymer ?
#
loop_
_entity_poly.entity_id
_entity_poly.type
_entity_poly.pdbx_seq_one_letter_code
_entity_poly.pdbx_strand_id
1 'polypeptide(L)'
;PATERDYNVSFAKGTVASCQASGFFLTYWFGTMIYMAMLCLYYACASSVSFSRRKGHSVEPWAHGLALGYPTLLGIHAVHAQLYNPLPILPGICIMTIYPLGCDEMDDLECTRGIDGKTASNLNTLSLSVIWIIIL
;
A
#
# COMPACT_ATOMS: atom_id res chain seq x y z
N PRO A 1 27.70 13.80 -9.13
CA PRO A 1 26.36 14.39 -8.93
C PRO A 1 25.43 13.94 -10.07
N ALA A 2 24.77 12.80 -9.88
CA ALA A 2 23.79 12.29 -10.84
C ALA A 2 22.56 13.20 -10.77
N THR A 3 22.41 14.04 -11.79
CA THR A 3 21.25 14.90 -11.99
C THR A 3 20.02 14.01 -12.18
N GLU A 4 19.07 14.17 -11.26
CA GLU A 4 17.66 13.84 -11.39
C GLU A 4 17.23 14.00 -12.86
N ARG A 5 17.16 12.88 -13.60
CA ARG A 5 16.64 12.91 -14.97
C ARG A 5 15.15 13.19 -14.84
N ASP A 6 14.80 14.46 -14.99
CA ASP A 6 13.44 14.92 -15.17
C ASP A 6 12.77 14.05 -16.24
N TYR A 7 11.90 13.13 -15.81
CA TYR A 7 10.94 12.52 -16.71
C TYR A 7 9.98 13.63 -17.12
N ASN A 8 10.37 14.35 -18.16
CA ASN A 8 9.66 15.49 -18.71
C ASN A 8 8.46 14.95 -19.52
N VAL A 9 7.50 14.35 -18.81
CA VAL A 9 6.15 14.15 -19.34
C VAL A 9 5.58 15.55 -19.46
N SER A 10 5.47 16.05 -20.69
CA SER A 10 4.87 17.36 -20.96
C SER A 10 3.55 17.43 -20.19
N PHE A 11 3.43 18.40 -19.28
CA PHE A 11 2.33 18.64 -18.32
C PHE A 11 2.31 17.90 -16.97
N ALA A 12 3.20 16.97 -16.67
CA ALA A 12 3.29 16.33 -15.34
C ALA A 12 4.37 17.00 -14.47
N LYS A 13 4.00 18.04 -13.73
CA LYS A 13 4.86 18.67 -12.69
C LYS A 13 4.65 18.01 -11.32
N GLY A 14 4.91 16.70 -11.23
CA GLY A 14 4.87 15.99 -9.95
C GLY A 14 6.16 16.20 -9.16
N THR A 15 6.07 16.64 -7.91
CA THR A 15 7.20 16.59 -6.97
C THR A 15 7.24 15.24 -6.25
N VAL A 16 8.38 14.90 -5.65
CA VAL A 16 8.49 13.75 -4.73
C VAL A 16 7.37 13.75 -3.68
N ALA A 17 7.07 14.91 -3.08
CA ALA A 17 6.01 15.05 -2.09
C ALA A 17 4.62 14.71 -2.66
N SER A 18 4.31 15.15 -3.88
CA SER A 18 3.04 14.80 -4.52
C SER A 18 2.92 13.30 -4.81
N CYS A 19 4.03 12.64 -5.16
CA CYS A 19 4.10 11.21 -5.38
C CYS A 19 3.93 10.40 -4.08
N GLN A 20 4.53 10.88 -2.98
CA GLN A 20 4.32 10.31 -1.65
C GLN A 20 2.85 10.41 -1.23
N ALA A 21 2.23 11.57 -1.44
CA ALA A 21 0.82 11.78 -1.10
C ALA A 21 -0.11 10.91 -1.95
N SER A 22 0.07 10.87 -3.28
CA SER A 22 -0.76 10.06 -4.17
C SER A 22 -0.61 8.57 -3.89
N GLY A 23 0.62 8.11 -3.65
CA GLY A 23 0.89 6.73 -3.27
C GLY A 23 0.26 6.34 -1.93
N PHE A 24 0.31 7.22 -0.93
CA PHE A 24 -0.34 7.01 0.36
C PHE A 24 -1.85 6.79 0.20
N PHE A 25 -2.53 7.67 -0.54
CA PHE A 25 -3.98 7.52 -0.79
C PHE A 25 -4.31 6.29 -1.62
N LEU A 26 -3.43 5.89 -2.54
CA LEU A 26 -3.59 4.65 -3.29
C LEU A 26 -3.46 3.41 -2.39
N THR A 27 -2.51 3.40 -1.45
CA THR A 27 -2.42 2.33 -0.43
C THR A 27 -3.66 2.30 0.45
N TYR A 28 -4.21 3.47 0.80
CA TYR A 28 -5.48 3.55 1.52
C TYR A 28 -6.65 3.00 0.70
N TRP A 29 -6.68 3.24 -0.61
CA TRP A 29 -7.66 2.66 -1.52
C TRP A 29 -7.58 1.13 -1.53
N PHE A 30 -6.39 0.52 -1.52
CA PHE A 30 -6.27 -0.94 -1.35
C PHE A 30 -6.83 -1.46 -0.02
N GLY A 31 -6.80 -0.63 1.04
CA GLY A 31 -7.49 -0.90 2.31
C GLY A 31 -8.99 -1.15 2.16
N THR A 32 -9.63 -0.61 1.13
CA THR A 32 -11.05 -0.91 0.84
C THR A 32 -11.29 -2.38 0.52
N MET A 33 -10.30 -3.09 -0.05
CA MET A 33 -10.41 -4.53 -0.30
C MET A 33 -10.46 -5.33 1.01
N ILE A 34 -9.65 -4.93 1.99
CA ILE A 34 -9.67 -5.51 3.35
C ILE A 34 -11.04 -5.26 3.98
N TYR A 35 -11.57 -4.05 3.85
CA TYR A 35 -12.90 -3.71 4.35
C TYR A 35 -13.99 -4.58 3.73
N MET A 36 -13.98 -4.75 2.40
CA MET A 36 -14.96 -5.57 1.70
C MET A 36 -14.88 -7.04 2.13
N ALA A 37 -13.67 -7.58 2.33
CA ALA A 37 -13.51 -8.93 2.82
C ALA A 37 -14.04 -9.11 4.25
N MET A 38 -13.79 -8.14 5.13
CA MET A 38 -14.37 -8.12 6.48
C MET A 38 -15.90 -8.02 6.46
N LEU A 39 -16.46 -7.27 5.52
CA LEU A 39 -17.90 -7.16 5.34
C LEU A 39 -18.52 -8.50 4.89
N CYS A 40 -17.86 -9.21 3.96
CA CYS A 40 -18.27 -10.56 3.56
C CYS A 40 -18.25 -11.53 4.76
N LEU A 41 -17.17 -11.53 5.56
CA LEU A 41 -17.08 -12.34 6.77
C LEU A 41 -18.16 -11.99 7.79
N TYR A 42 -18.45 -10.69 7.97
CA TYR A 42 -19.52 -10.23 8.85
C TYR A 42 -20.88 -10.77 8.41
N TYR A 43 -21.23 -10.65 7.13
CA TYR A 43 -22.52 -11.15 6.62
C TYR A 43 -22.60 -12.69 6.65
N ALA A 44 -21.52 -13.39 6.34
CA ALA A 44 -21.46 -14.84 6.48
C ALA A 44 -21.71 -15.27 7.94
N CYS A 45 -21.06 -14.61 8.91
CA CYS A 45 -21.30 -14.85 10.33
C CYS A 45 -22.73 -14.50 10.74
N ALA A 46 -23.24 -13.35 10.32
CA ALA A 46 -24.60 -12.90 10.63
C ALA A 46 -25.69 -13.83 10.08
N SER A 47 -25.41 -14.55 8.98
CA SER A 47 -26.32 -15.57 8.43
C SER A 47 -26.35 -16.87 9.25
N SER A 48 -25.37 -17.10 10.13
CA SER A 48 -25.35 -18.24 11.04
C SER A 48 -26.36 -18.04 12.16
N VAL A 49 -27.16 -19.09 12.43
CA VAL A 49 -28.16 -19.15 13.52
C VAL A 49 -27.54 -18.86 14.90
N SER A 50 -26.22 -19.00 15.05
CA SER A 50 -25.49 -18.80 16.31
C SER A 50 -24.99 -17.37 16.56
N PHE A 51 -25.15 -16.46 15.60
CA PHE A 51 -24.57 -15.12 15.67
C PHE A 51 -25.54 -14.10 16.27
N SER A 52 -25.47 -13.91 17.58
CA SER A 52 -26.28 -12.91 18.28
C SER A 52 -25.86 -11.47 17.89
N ARG A 53 -26.80 -10.53 17.80
CA ARG A 53 -26.52 -9.09 17.60
C ARG A 53 -25.43 -8.54 18.52
N ARG A 54 -25.37 -9.01 19.78
CA ARG A 54 -24.35 -8.60 20.76
C ARG A 54 -22.92 -8.92 20.32
N LYS A 55 -22.72 -10.05 19.62
CA LYS A 55 -21.42 -10.43 19.05
C LYS A 55 -21.06 -9.53 17.86
N GLY A 56 -22.04 -9.20 17.01
CA GLY A 56 -21.82 -8.28 15.88
C GLY A 56 -21.30 -6.91 16.31
N HIS A 57 -21.94 -6.26 17.29
CA HIS A 57 -21.50 -4.98 17.83
C HIS A 57 -20.08 -4.99 18.42
N SER A 58 -19.61 -6.16 18.88
CA SER A 58 -18.25 -6.29 19.41
C SER A 58 -17.20 -6.48 18.32
N VAL A 59 -17.57 -6.99 17.14
CA VAL A 59 -16.64 -7.30 16.03
C VAL A 59 -16.48 -6.11 15.08
N GLU A 60 -17.53 -5.32 14.89
CA GLU A 60 -17.54 -4.16 14.00
C GLU A 60 -16.38 -3.17 14.24
N PRO A 61 -16.06 -2.74 15.48
CA PRO A 61 -14.93 -1.83 15.71
C PRO A 61 -13.58 -2.43 15.32
N TRP A 62 -13.41 -3.75 15.46
CA TRP A 62 -12.18 -4.44 15.06
C TRP A 62 -12.06 -4.55 13.54
N ALA A 63 -13.16 -4.83 12.85
CA ALA A 63 -13.19 -4.85 11.39
C ALA A 63 -12.81 -3.48 10.81
N HIS A 64 -13.38 -2.39 11.33
CA HIS A 64 -12.99 -1.04 10.96
C HIS A 64 -11.55 -0.71 11.35
N GLY A 65 -11.14 -1.07 12.57
CA GLY A 65 -9.79 -0.85 13.06
C GLY A 65 -8.73 -1.51 12.19
N LEU A 66 -8.95 -2.75 11.76
CA LEU A 66 -8.06 -3.47 10.85
C LEU A 66 -8.08 -2.88 9.45
N ALA A 67 -9.27 -2.64 8.89
CA ALA A 67 -9.42 -2.15 7.52
C ALA A 67 -8.88 -0.74 7.30
N LEU A 68 -8.92 0.12 8.33
CA LEU A 68 -8.41 1.49 8.26
C LEU A 68 -6.99 1.59 8.85
N GLY A 69 -6.75 0.93 9.98
CA GLY A 69 -5.47 1.00 10.68
C GLY A 69 -4.32 0.37 9.91
N TYR A 70 -4.54 -0.80 9.30
CA TYR A 70 -3.51 -1.48 8.49
C TYR A 70 -2.98 -0.60 7.34
N PRO A 71 -3.82 -0.12 6.39
CA PRO A 71 -3.32 0.69 5.29
C PRO A 71 -2.78 2.04 5.74
N THR A 72 -3.30 2.63 6.83
CA THR A 72 -2.74 3.88 7.38
C THR A 72 -1.33 3.68 7.93
N LEU A 73 -1.10 2.64 8.75
CA LEU A 73 0.22 2.35 9.30
C LEU A 73 1.23 1.99 8.19
N LEU A 74 0.80 1.15 7.25
CA LEU A 74 1.59 0.80 6.08
C LEU A 74 1.96 2.03 5.26
N GLY A 75 0.99 2.89 4.98
CA GLY A 75 1.21 4.11 4.21
C GLY A 75 2.14 5.10 4.92
N ILE A 76 1.98 5.31 6.23
CA ILE A 76 2.87 6.17 7.03
C ILE A 76 4.30 5.63 6.98
N HIS A 77 4.46 4.32 7.16
CA HIS A 77 5.77 3.68 7.10
C HIS A 77 6.40 3.84 5.71
N ALA A 78 5.62 3.64 4.65
CA ALA A 78 6.07 3.83 3.27
C ALA A 78 6.48 5.28 2.96
N VAL A 79 5.74 6.27 3.47
CA VAL A 79 6.11 7.69 3.34
C VAL A 79 7.42 7.99 4.08
N HIS A 80 7.55 7.51 5.32
CA HIS A 80 8.78 7.69 6.10
C HIS A 80 9.99 7.04 5.41
N ALA A 81 9.79 5.86 4.81
CA ALA A 81 10.81 5.13 4.07
C ALA A 81 11.01 5.60 2.61
N GLN A 82 10.30 6.66 2.20
CA GLN A 82 10.35 7.22 0.84
C GLN A 82 10.08 6.20 -0.27
N LEU A 83 9.24 5.20 0.01
CA LEU A 83 8.97 4.05 -0.87
C LEU A 83 8.01 4.35 -2.02
N TYR A 84 7.23 5.42 -1.95
CA TYR A 84 6.35 5.79 -3.06
C TYR A 84 7.12 6.42 -4.21
N ASN A 85 7.22 5.68 -5.31
CA ASN A 85 7.96 6.07 -6.50
C ASN A 85 7.10 5.92 -7.77
N PRO A 86 7.38 6.71 -8.82
CA PRO A 86 6.61 6.65 -10.06
C PRO A 86 6.68 5.26 -10.69
N LEU A 87 5.53 4.77 -11.15
CA LEU A 87 5.47 3.52 -11.90
C LEU A 87 5.74 3.78 -13.40
N PRO A 88 6.84 3.27 -13.99
CA PRO A 88 7.19 3.63 -15.37
C PRO A 88 6.14 3.22 -16.41
N ILE A 89 5.38 2.15 -16.14
CA ILE A 89 4.34 1.64 -17.04
C ILE A 89 3.02 2.42 -16.96
N LEU A 90 2.81 3.23 -15.92
CA LEU A 90 1.56 3.94 -15.70
C LEU A 90 1.83 5.35 -15.16
N PRO A 91 2.03 6.34 -16.05
CA PRO A 91 2.37 7.72 -15.68
C PRO A 91 1.34 8.32 -14.72
N GLY A 92 1.82 9.05 -13.71
CA GLY A 92 0.97 9.68 -12.70
C GLY A 92 0.58 8.78 -11.53
N ILE A 93 0.88 7.48 -11.59
CA ILE A 93 0.70 6.56 -10.46
C ILE A 93 2.02 6.37 -9.72
N CYS A 94 1.94 6.47 -8.39
CA CYS A 94 3.05 6.18 -7.50
C CYS A 94 2.71 4.96 -6.63
N ILE A 95 3.63 4.00 -6.59
CA ILE A 95 3.49 2.76 -5.83
C ILE A 95 4.69 2.53 -4.92
N MET A 96 4.56 1.63 -3.95
CA MET A 96 5.67 1.21 -3.10
C MET A 96 6.67 0.39 -3.92
N THR A 97 7.78 1.01 -4.30
CA THR A 97 8.87 0.39 -5.05
C THR A 97 10.17 1.14 -4.79
N ILE A 98 11.31 0.56 -5.16
CA ILE A 98 12.60 1.28 -5.18
C ILE A 98 12.70 2.18 -6.41
N TYR A 99 13.61 3.15 -6.34
CA TYR A 99 13.89 4.01 -7.46
C TYR A 99 15.39 4.30 -7.64
N PRO A 100 15.91 4.22 -8.89
CA PRO A 100 15.19 3.80 -10.11
C PRO A 100 14.78 2.33 -10.08
N LEU A 101 13.78 1.94 -10.86
CA LEU A 101 13.28 0.55 -10.85
C LEU A 101 14.40 -0.42 -11.25
N GLY A 102 14.63 -1.46 -10.43
CA GLY A 102 15.68 -2.48 -10.67
C GLY A 102 17.09 -2.08 -10.22
N CYS A 103 17.24 -0.97 -9.50
CA CYS A 103 18.55 -0.54 -8.96
C CYS A 103 19.13 -1.47 -7.88
N ASP A 104 18.34 -2.40 -7.33
CA ASP A 104 18.79 -3.38 -6.36
C ASP A 104 19.35 -4.67 -7.00
N GLU A 105 19.03 -4.90 -8.28
CA GLU A 105 19.50 -6.06 -9.05
C GLU A 105 20.75 -5.76 -9.89
N MET A 106 21.05 -4.48 -10.13
CA MET A 106 22.13 -4.05 -11.02
C MET A 106 23.23 -3.30 -10.25
N ASP A 107 24.43 -3.86 -10.22
CA ASP A 107 25.59 -3.27 -9.52
C ASP A 107 26.01 -1.88 -10.05
N ASP A 108 25.63 -1.55 -11.28
CA ASP A 108 25.97 -0.28 -11.95
C ASP A 108 24.94 0.84 -11.72
N LEU A 109 23.82 0.54 -11.05
CA LEU A 109 22.74 1.50 -10.82
C LEU A 109 22.52 1.77 -9.33
N GLU A 110 22.95 2.94 -8.87
CA GLU A 110 22.74 3.34 -7.47
C GLU A 110 21.26 3.68 -7.20
N CYS A 111 20.67 3.02 -6.20
CA CYS A 111 19.35 3.38 -5.71
C CYS A 111 19.37 4.75 -5.04
N THR A 112 18.49 5.64 -5.50
CA THR A 112 18.41 7.02 -4.98
C THR A 112 17.26 7.22 -4.00
N ARG A 113 16.21 6.37 -4.05
CA ARG A 113 15.05 6.45 -3.16
C ARG A 113 14.49 5.08 -2.81
N GLY A 114 13.98 4.99 -1.57
CA GLY A 114 13.51 3.76 -0.93
C GLY A 114 14.57 3.17 -0.01
N ILE A 115 14.20 2.82 1.23
CA ILE A 115 15.09 2.14 2.18
C ILE A 115 15.22 0.68 1.76
N ASP A 116 16.27 0.30 1.03
CA ASP A 116 16.59 -1.10 0.65
C ASP A 116 15.47 -1.82 -0.15
N GLY A 117 15.80 -2.38 -1.32
CA GLY A 117 14.86 -3.19 -2.13
C GLY A 117 14.18 -4.29 -1.33
N LYS A 118 14.88 -4.82 -0.32
CA LYS A 118 14.35 -5.85 0.58
C LYS A 118 13.18 -5.37 1.43
N THR A 119 13.20 -4.12 1.93
CA THR A 119 12.09 -3.59 2.74
C THR A 119 10.86 -3.35 1.88
N ALA A 120 11.03 -2.77 0.70
CA ALA A 120 9.95 -2.55 -0.25
C ALA A 120 9.27 -3.88 -0.65
N SER A 121 10.10 -4.88 -0.96
CA SER A 121 9.66 -6.23 -1.30
C SER A 121 8.90 -6.88 -0.13
N ASN A 122 9.48 -6.86 1.09
CA ASN A 122 8.85 -7.42 2.29
C ASN A 122 7.49 -6.79 2.60
N LEU A 123 7.35 -5.45 2.47
CA LEU A 123 6.09 -4.76 2.71
C LEU A 123 5.02 -5.11 1.68
N ASN A 124 5.41 -5.26 0.42
CA ASN A 124 4.50 -5.73 -0.63
C ASN A 124 4.07 -7.18 -0.37
N THR A 125 5.00 -8.07 -0.02
CA THR A 125 4.70 -9.47 0.34
C THR A 125 3.78 -9.54 1.56
N LEU A 126 4.06 -8.76 2.62
CA LEU A 126 3.23 -8.69 3.81
C LEU A 126 1.81 -8.25 3.45
N SER A 127 1.67 -7.21 2.63
CA SER A 127 0.36 -6.69 2.21
C SER A 127 -0.45 -7.70 1.42
N LEU A 128 0.18 -8.42 0.50
CA LEU A 128 -0.49 -9.50 -0.23
C LEU A 128 -0.86 -10.66 0.72
N SER A 129 0.02 -11.03 1.65
CA SER A 129 -0.24 -12.13 2.60
C SER A 129 -1.41 -11.84 3.54
N VAL A 130 -1.55 -10.60 4.03
CA VAL A 130 -2.67 -10.18 4.88
C VAL A 130 -3.99 -10.30 4.12
N ILE A 131 -4.02 -9.89 2.84
CA ILE A 131 -5.20 -10.05 1.99
C ILE A 131 -5.55 -11.53 1.83
N TRP A 132 -4.57 -12.40 1.55
CA TRP A 132 -4.80 -13.84 1.39
C TRP A 132 -5.29 -14.52 2.68
N ILE A 133 -4.73 -14.16 3.84
CA ILE A 133 -5.15 -14.69 5.15
C ILE A 133 -6.60 -14.32 5.47
N ILE A 134 -7.06 -13.16 5.02
CA ILE A 134 -8.44 -12.71 5.27
C ILE A 134 -9.44 -13.41 4.34
N ILE A 135 -9.01 -13.82 3.14
CA ILE A 135 -9.87 -14.47 2.14
C ILE A 135 -10.02 -15.99 2.41
N LEU A 136 -9.00 -16.63 3.00
CA LEU A 136 -8.99 -18.07 3.33
C LEU A 136 -9.65 -18.38 4.68
#